data_AF-A0A1I1MT72-F1
#
_entry.id   AF-A0A1I1MT72-F1
#
_cell.length_a   1.000
_cell.length_b   1.000
_cell.length_c   1.000
_cell.angle_alpha   90.00
_cell.angle_beta   90.00
_cell.angle_gamma   90.00
#
_symmetry.space_group_name_H-M   'P 1'
#
loop_
_entity.id
_entity.type
_entity.pdbx_description
1 polymer ?
#
loop_
_entity_poly.entity_id
_entity_poly.type
_entity_poly.pdbx_seq_one_letter_code
_entity_poly.pdbx_strand_id
1 'polypeptide(L)'
;MIFAGCAGRFSAEMEHSWLIGRDETAVRGKRLAMIDLVDAALPPGRGPEVLARRIEAKFAQAMLLQRASFSRDAGTASRALARARAALRQCEALLPG
;
A
#
# COMPACT_ATOMS: atom_id res chain seq x y z
N MET A 1 12.40 -6.33 0.75
CA MET A 1 12.72 -5.02 0.15
C MET A 1 11.64 -4.00 0.52
N ILE A 2 12.01 -2.75 0.82
CA ILE A 2 11.07 -1.71 1.30
C ILE A 2 10.13 -1.20 0.20
N PHE A 3 10.66 -0.91 -1.00
CA PHE A 3 9.86 -0.46 -2.16
C PHE A 3 8.78 -1.47 -2.54
N ALA A 4 9.10 -2.77 -2.52
CA ALA A 4 8.15 -3.86 -2.77
C ALA A 4 6.99 -3.83 -1.77
N GLY A 5 7.28 -3.59 -0.49
CA GLY A 5 6.24 -3.41 0.52
C GLY A 5 5.35 -2.21 0.21
N CYS A 6 5.94 -1.08 -0.16
CA CYS A 6 5.22 0.14 -0.49
C CYS A 6 4.37 0.04 -1.76
N ALA A 7 4.87 -0.60 -2.82
CA ALA A 7 4.10 -0.92 -4.02
C ALA A 7 2.87 -1.79 -3.69
N GLY A 8 3.02 -2.75 -2.77
CA GLY A 8 1.91 -3.55 -2.24
C GLY A 8 0.86 -2.70 -1.51
N ARG A 9 1.30 -1.81 -0.60
CA ARG A 9 0.40 -0.93 0.16
C ARG A 9 -0.38 0.04 -0.74
N PHE A 10 0.29 0.70 -1.68
CA PHE A 10 -0.40 1.60 -2.62
C PHE A 10 -1.34 0.84 -3.57
N SER A 11 -1.05 -0.41 -3.90
CA SER A 11 -1.99 -1.25 -4.66
C SER A 11 -3.28 -1.50 -3.87
N ALA A 12 -3.17 -1.78 -2.57
CA ALA A 12 -4.36 -1.94 -1.72
C ALA A 12 -5.17 -0.65 -1.59
N GLU A 13 -4.50 0.50 -1.46
CA GLU A 13 -5.17 1.81 -1.37
C GLU A 13 -5.90 2.18 -2.68
N MET A 14 -5.28 1.90 -3.84
CA MET A 14 -5.88 2.10 -5.15
C MET A 14 -7.15 1.23 -5.32
N GLU A 15 -7.05 -0.06 -5.01
CA GLU A 15 -8.19 -0.99 -5.11
C GLU A 15 -9.31 -0.62 -4.12
N HIS A 16 -8.95 -0.17 -2.92
CA HIS A 16 -9.92 0.29 -1.94
C HIS A 16 -10.62 1.57 -2.39
N SER A 17 -9.92 2.47 -3.09
CA SER A 17 -10.50 3.70 -3.66
C SER A 17 -11.59 3.36 -4.67
N TRP A 18 -11.37 2.38 -5.55
CA TRP A 18 -12.41 1.86 -6.45
C TRP A 18 -13.60 1.29 -5.69
N LEU A 19 -13.35 0.47 -4.67
CA LEU A 19 -14.40 -0.17 -3.88
C LEU A 19 -15.37 0.83 -3.24
N ILE A 20 -14.85 1.97 -2.78
CA ILE A 20 -15.63 3.00 -2.08
C ILE A 20 -15.99 4.21 -2.95
N GLY A 21 -15.76 4.12 -4.26
CA GLY A 21 -16.10 5.18 -5.22
C GLY A 21 -15.32 6.48 -5.05
N ARG A 22 -14.04 6.42 -4.67
CA ARG A 22 -13.12 7.58 -4.61
C ARG A 22 -12.15 7.58 -5.78
N ASP A 23 -11.69 8.78 -6.16
CA ASP A 23 -10.63 8.96 -7.16
C ASP A 23 -9.32 8.31 -6.70
N GLU A 24 -8.74 7.48 -7.57
CA GLU A 24 -7.50 6.77 -7.34
C GLU A 24 -6.27 7.42 -7.99
N THR A 25 -6.44 8.51 -8.74
CA THR A 25 -5.39 9.07 -9.61
C THR A 25 -4.07 9.33 -8.86
N ALA A 26 -4.15 10.00 -7.71
CA ALA A 26 -2.97 10.30 -6.90
C ALA A 26 -2.28 9.04 -6.36
N VAL A 27 -3.05 8.03 -5.93
CA VAL A 27 -2.47 6.78 -5.42
C VAL A 27 -1.91 5.89 -6.53
N ARG A 28 -2.53 5.92 -7.72
CA ARG A 28 -2.02 5.24 -8.92
C ARG A 28 -0.63 5.76 -9.29
N GLY A 29 -0.43 7.08 -9.26
CA GLY A 29 0.89 7.68 -9.51
C GLY A 29 1.95 7.21 -8.50
N LYS A 30 1.64 7.25 -7.21
CA LYS A 30 2.54 6.77 -6.13
C LYS A 30 2.84 5.27 -6.25
N ARG A 31 1.84 4.47 -6.65
CA ARG A 31 2.01 3.03 -6.92
C ARG A 31 2.99 2.79 -8.05
N LEU A 32 2.86 3.53 -9.15
CA LEU A 32 3.76 3.39 -10.32
C LEU A 32 5.19 3.73 -9.95
N ALA A 33 5.42 4.88 -9.29
CA ALA A 33 6.76 5.27 -8.85
C ALA A 33 7.42 4.22 -7.93
N MET A 34 6.65 3.56 -7.06
CA MET A 34 7.18 2.47 -6.24
C MET A 34 7.51 1.20 -7.03
N ILE A 35 6.79 0.92 -8.12
CA ILE A 35 7.10 -0.21 -9.00
C ILE A 35 8.41 0.09 -9.75
N ASP A 36 8.58 1.31 -10.25
CA ASP A 36 9.83 1.71 -10.92
C ASP A 36 11.05 1.55 -10.00
N LEU A 37 10.90 1.93 -8.71
CA LEU A 37 11.94 1.73 -7.70
C LEU A 37 12.20 0.25 -7.38
N VAL A 38 11.18 -0.61 -7.44
CA VAL A 38 11.36 -2.06 -7.28
C VAL A 38 12.17 -2.61 -8.45
N ASP A 39 11.80 -2.24 -9.67
CA ASP A 39 12.42 -2.77 -10.88
C ASP A 39 13.87 -2.31 -10.97
N ALA A 40 14.17 -1.06 -10.58
CA ALA A 40 15.54 -0.54 -10.52
C ALA A 40 16.41 -1.21 -9.45
N ALA A 41 15.82 -1.65 -8.33
CA ALA A 41 16.54 -2.22 -7.20
C ALA A 41 16.51 -3.76 -7.13
N LEU A 42 15.82 -4.43 -8.08
CA LEU A 42 15.59 -5.88 -8.06
C LEU A 42 16.91 -6.67 -8.22
N PRO A 43 17.34 -7.44 -7.21
CA PRO A 43 18.50 -8.30 -7.38
C PRO A 43 18.18 -9.48 -8.31
N PRO A 44 19.12 -9.93 -9.15
CA PRO A 44 18.94 -11.10 -10.00
C PRO A 44 18.50 -12.33 -9.19
N GLY A 45 17.52 -13.07 -9.69
CA GLY A 45 17.03 -14.30 -9.06
C GLY A 45 16.15 -14.13 -7.81
N ARG A 46 15.85 -12.88 -7.38
CA ARG A 46 15.06 -12.60 -6.16
C ARG A 46 13.60 -12.18 -6.42
N GLY A 47 13.12 -12.43 -7.64
CA GLY A 47 11.76 -12.07 -8.09
C GLY A 47 10.66 -12.65 -7.20
N PRO A 48 10.66 -13.97 -6.90
CA PRO A 48 9.64 -14.58 -6.05
C PRO A 48 9.51 -13.94 -4.66
N GLU A 49 10.62 -13.61 -4.00
CA GLU A 49 10.62 -12.97 -2.69
C GLU A 49 10.14 -11.53 -2.74
N VAL A 50 10.47 -10.80 -3.81
CA VAL A 50 9.96 -9.45 -4.06
C VAL A 50 8.45 -9.48 -4.28
N LEU A 51 7.94 -10.46 -5.04
CA LEU A 51 6.51 -10.65 -5.25
C LEU A 51 5.79 -11.02 -3.94
N ALA A 52 6.31 -11.98 -3.18
CA ALA A 52 5.76 -12.36 -1.88
C ALA A 52 5.64 -11.13 -0.96
N ARG A 53 6.68 -10.30 -0.90
CA ARG A 53 6.67 -9.06 -0.11
C ARG A 53 5.58 -8.08 -0.54
N ARG A 54 5.32 -7.95 -1.85
CA ARG A 54 4.23 -7.10 -2.37
C ARG A 54 2.88 -7.63 -1.94
N ILE A 55 2.66 -8.94 -2.04
CA ILE A 55 1.39 -9.60 -1.70
C ILE A 55 1.09 -9.44 -0.20
N GLU A 56 2.06 -9.75 0.66
CA GLU A 56 1.92 -9.63 2.11
C GLU A 56 1.54 -8.19 2.53
N ALA A 57 2.27 -7.21 2.01
CA ALA A 57 2.06 -5.82 2.37
C ALA A 57 0.72 -5.29 1.83
N LYS A 58 0.32 -5.72 0.62
CA LYS A 58 -0.99 -5.43 0.05
C LYS A 58 -2.10 -5.99 0.93
N PHE A 59 -2.03 -7.26 1.31
CA PHE A 59 -3.03 -7.91 2.15
C PHE A 59 -3.15 -7.22 3.52
N ALA A 60 -2.02 -6.94 4.18
CA ALA A 60 -2.00 -6.26 5.46
C ALA A 60 -2.62 -4.85 5.39
N GLN A 61 -2.35 -4.11 4.31
CA GLN A 61 -2.94 -2.78 4.10
C GLN A 61 -4.45 -2.88 3.82
N ALA A 62 -4.88 -3.78 2.94
CA ALA A 62 -6.30 -4.00 2.63
C ALA A 62 -7.08 -4.35 3.90
N MET A 63 -6.53 -5.20 4.77
CA MET A 63 -7.11 -5.53 6.07
C MET A 63 -7.32 -4.33 7.00
N LEU A 64 -6.42 -3.33 6.96
CA LEU A 64 -6.59 -2.09 7.72
C LEU A 64 -7.68 -1.22 7.10
N LEU A 65 -7.71 -1.09 5.77
CA LEU A 65 -8.68 -0.28 5.05
C LEU A 65 -10.11 -0.82 5.17
N GLN A 66 -10.27 -2.14 5.11
CA GLN A 66 -11.55 -2.82 5.36
C GLN A 66 -12.07 -2.54 6.77
N ARG A 67 -11.22 -2.71 7.80
CA ARG A 67 -11.60 -2.38 9.18
C ARG A 67 -11.89 -0.89 9.37
N ALA A 68 -11.13 -0.02 8.71
CA ALA A 68 -11.34 1.41 8.78
C ALA A 68 -12.68 1.85 8.18
N SER A 69 -13.15 1.16 7.14
CA SER A 69 -14.34 1.58 6.37
C SER A 69 -15.62 0.87 6.80
N PHE A 70 -15.51 -0.37 7.31
CA PHE A 70 -16.68 -1.23 7.52
C PHE A 70 -16.83 -1.78 8.94
N SER A 71 -15.92 -1.45 9.88
CA SER A 71 -16.10 -1.84 11.29
C SER A 71 -17.28 -1.09 11.92
N ARG A 72 -18.09 -1.81 12.72
CA ARG A 72 -19.16 -1.23 13.55
C ARG A 72 -18.63 -0.57 14.83
N ASP A 73 -17.44 -0.97 15.29
CA ASP A 73 -16.74 -0.31 16.40
C ASP A 73 -15.94 0.87 15.87
N ALA A 74 -16.37 2.09 16.26
CA ALA A 74 -15.73 3.35 15.90
C ALA A 74 -14.28 3.45 16.38
N GLY A 75 -13.95 2.89 17.55
CA GLY A 75 -12.58 2.86 18.07
C GLY A 75 -11.67 2.00 17.18
N THR A 76 -12.14 0.84 16.77
CA THR A 76 -11.42 -0.04 15.83
C THR A 76 -11.25 0.61 14.46
N ALA A 77 -12.30 1.23 13.92
CA ALA A 77 -12.24 1.93 12.64
C ALA A 77 -11.18 3.05 12.66
N SER A 78 -11.22 3.91 13.69
CA SER A 78 -10.29 5.03 13.85
C SER A 78 -8.83 4.56 13.97
N ARG A 79 -8.56 3.56 14.81
CA ARG A 79 -7.21 2.99 14.97
C ARG A 79 -6.69 2.31 13.70
N ALA A 80 -7.56 1.64 12.96
CA ALA A 80 -7.20 1.00 11.70
C ALA A 80 -6.84 2.05 10.63
N LEU A 81 -7.64 3.12 10.53
CA LEU A 81 -7.37 4.24 9.63
C LEU A 81 -6.05 4.94 9.97
N ALA A 82 -5.79 5.21 11.24
CA ALA A 82 -4.54 5.83 11.68
C ALA A 82 -3.32 4.99 11.29
N ARG A 83 -3.39 3.66 11.47
CA ARG A 83 -2.32 2.73 11.06
C ARG A 83 -2.16 2.65 9.54
N ALA A 84 -3.26 2.56 8.79
CA ALA A 84 -3.22 2.54 7.32
C ALA A 84 -2.51 3.79 6.78
N ARG A 85 -2.89 4.97 7.29
CA ARG A 85 -2.28 6.25 6.90
C ARG A 85 -0.82 6.35 7.32
N ALA A 86 -0.46 5.92 8.52
CA ALA A 86 0.94 5.92 8.96
C ALA A 86 1.84 5.07 8.06
N ALA A 87 1.36 3.88 7.66
CA ALA A 87 2.09 3.01 6.76
C ALA A 87 2.28 3.63 5.36
N LEU A 88 1.28 4.36 4.84
CA LEU A 88 1.43 5.07 3.56
C LEU A 88 2.37 6.27 3.67
N ARG A 89 2.32 7.05 4.75
CA ARG A 89 3.26 8.17 4.95
C ARG A 89 4.72 7.71 4.97
N GLN A 90 5.00 6.56 5.57
CA GLN A 90 6.34 5.97 5.54
C GLN A 90 6.79 5.63 4.11
N CYS A 91 5.86 5.22 3.25
CA CYS A 91 6.14 4.98 1.84
C CYS A 91 6.31 6.27 1.05
N GLU A 92 5.49 7.29 1.31
CA GLU A 92 5.61 8.59 0.64
C GLU A 92 6.96 9.25 0.90
N ALA A 93 7.52 9.08 2.10
CA ALA A 93 8.87 9.56 2.45
C ALA A 93 10.02 8.92 1.64
N LEU A 94 9.75 7.85 0.89
CA LEU A 94 10.73 7.17 0.03
C LEU A 94 10.62 7.58 -1.44
N LEU A 95 9.59 8.34 -1.81
CA LEU A 95 9.46 8.85 -3.17
C LEU A 95 10.45 10.01 -3.38
N PRO A 96 11.13 10.06 -4.53
CA PRO A 96 11.89 11.25 -4.90
C PRO A 96 10.94 12.44 -5.05
N GLY A 97 11.40 13.61 -4.59
CA GLY A 97 10.69 14.90 -4.70
C GLY A 97 10.73 15.48 -6.10
#